data_AF-A0A1J3G4Y1-F1
#
_entry.id   AF-A0A1J3G4Y1-F1
#
_cell.length_a   1.000
_cell.length_b   1.000
_cell.length_c   1.000
_cell.angle_alpha   90.00
_cell.angle_beta   90.00
_cell.angle_gamma   90.00
#
_symmetry.space_group_name_H-M   'P 1'
#
loop_
_entity.id
_entity.type
_entity.pdbx_description
1 polymer ?
#
loop_
_entity_poly.entity_id
_entity_poly.type
_entity_poly.pdbx_seq_one_letter_code
_entity_poly.pdbx_strand_id
1 'polypeptide(L)' 'ETSCTCAASSFLEKEREDARVHKFLFGLDEARFGTIRSQIIDEDPLPDLNTVYSRIIRAEQHLLTIRAKEVKQDAVG' A
#
# COMPACT_ATOMS: atom_id res chain seq x y z
N GLU A 1 8.21 -30.48 -14.54
CA GLU A 1 7.38 -29.35 -14.06
C GLU A 1 6.63 -28.79 -15.26
N THR A 2 5.30 -28.80 -15.25
CA THR A 2 4.49 -28.34 -16.39
C THR A 2 4.01 -26.93 -16.13
N SER A 3 4.71 -25.92 -16.65
CA SER A 3 4.19 -24.55 -16.69
C SER A 3 2.98 -24.52 -17.62
N CYS A 4 1.80 -24.26 -17.07
CA CYS A 4 0.58 -24.13 -17.85
C CYS A 4 0.59 -22.77 -18.56
N THR A 5 0.64 -22.76 -19.90
CA THR A 5 0.71 -21.56 -20.75
C THR A 5 -0.66 -21.08 -21.24
N CYS A 6 -1.76 -21.58 -20.69
CA CYS A 6 -3.10 -21.18 -21.12
C CYS A 6 -3.47 -19.79 -20.58
N ALA A 7 -4.37 -19.07 -21.26
CA ALA A 7 -4.82 -17.72 -20.85
C ALA A 7 -5.45 -17.67 -19.43
N ALA A 8 -5.85 -18.82 -18.87
CA ALA A 8 -6.31 -18.89 -17.49
C ALA A 8 -5.17 -18.71 -16.48
N SER A 9 -3.94 -19.10 -16.80
CA SER A 9 -2.81 -18.96 -15.87
C SER A 9 -2.46 -17.50 -15.62
N SER A 10 -2.48 -16.64 -16.65
CA SER A 10 -2.24 -15.20 -16.49
C SER A 10 -3.35 -14.51 -15.69
N PHE A 11 -4.61 -14.91 -15.84
CA PHE A 11 -5.71 -14.41 -15.02
C PHE A 11 -5.53 -14.79 -13.55
N LEU A 12 -5.17 -16.05 -13.27
CA LEU A 12 -4.89 -16.51 -11.91
C LEU A 12 -3.66 -15.86 -11.29
N GLU A 13 -2.63 -15.57 -12.08
CA GLU A 13 -1.47 -14.82 -11.63
C GLU A 13 -1.84 -13.39 -11.24
N LYS A 14 -2.68 -12.72 -12.04
CA LYS A 14 -3.21 -11.40 -11.72
C LYS A 14 -4.05 -11.41 -10.44
N GLU A 15 -5.00 -12.33 -10.30
CA GLU A 15 -5.78 -12.46 -9.06
C GLU A 15 -4.90 -12.73 -7.84
N ARG A 16 -3.83 -13.52 -8.01
CA ARG A 16 -2.85 -13.77 -6.94
C ARG A 16 -2.09 -12.50 -6.56
N GLU A 17 -1.74 -11.67 -7.53
CA GLU A 17 -1.07 -10.40 -7.30
C GLU A 17 -2.00 -9.42 -6.57
N ASP A 18 -3.24 -9.27 -7.06
CA ASP A 18 -4.26 -8.43 -6.44
C ASP A 18 -4.52 -8.88 -4.99
N ALA A 19 -4.62 -10.19 -4.76
CA ALA A 19 -4.76 -10.75 -3.41
C ALA A 19 -3.55 -10.46 -2.51
N ARG A 20 -2.32 -10.37 -3.05
CA ARG A 20 -1.13 -9.98 -2.26
C ARG A 20 -1.19 -8.52 -1.88
N VAL A 21 -1.59 -7.64 -2.81
CA VAL A 21 -1.78 -6.21 -2.56
C VAL A 21 -2.81 -5.99 -1.46
N HIS A 22 -3.99 -6.62 -1.57
CA HIS A 22 -5.01 -6.52 -0.54
C HIS A 22 -4.53 -7.04 0.82
N LYS A 23 -3.87 -8.21 0.87
CA LYS A 23 -3.32 -8.74 2.13
C LYS A 23 -2.31 -7.79 2.77
N PHE A 24 -1.44 -7.17 1.97
CA PHE A 24 -0.51 -6.17 2.46
C PHE A 24 -1.23 -4.96 3.04
N LEU A 25 -2.20 -4.40 2.32
CA LEU A 25 -3.00 -3.25 2.75
C LEU A 25 -3.81 -3.53 4.03
N PHE A 26 -4.36 -4.74 4.18
CA PHE A 26 -5.07 -5.16 5.41
C PHE A 26 -4.14 -5.30 6.62
N GLY A 27 -2.85 -5.55 6.41
CA GLY A 27 -1.86 -5.61 7.47
C GLY A 27 -1.39 -4.24 7.97
N LEU A 28 -1.80 -3.13 7.33
CA LEU A 28 -1.42 -1.78 7.73
C LEU A 28 -2.31 -1.25 8.85
N ASP A 29 -1.72 -0.41 9.69
CA ASP A 29 -2.45 0.33 10.73
C ASP A 29 -3.45 1.31 10.10
N GLU A 30 -4.73 1.01 10.26
CA GLU A 30 -5.84 1.79 9.70
C GLU A 30 -5.89 3.22 10.22
N ALA A 31 -5.51 3.47 11.48
CA ALA A 31 -5.52 4.82 12.04
C ALA A 31 -4.45 5.71 11.40
N ARG A 32 -3.32 5.13 10.96
CA ARG A 32 -2.20 5.85 10.33
C ARG A 32 -2.33 5.94 8.82
N PHE A 33 -2.80 4.86 8.18
CA PHE A 33 -2.75 4.69 6.73
C PHE A 33 -4.12 4.55 6.07
N GLY A 34 -5.22 4.77 6.79
CA GLY A 34 -6.59 4.61 6.26
C GLY A 34 -6.84 5.36 4.95
N THR A 35 -6.43 6.63 4.86
CA THR A 35 -6.62 7.45 3.65
C THR A 35 -5.89 6.88 2.43
N ILE A 36 -4.61 6.54 2.58
CA ILE A 36 -3.82 5.99 1.45
C ILE A 36 -4.29 4.59 1.08
N ARG A 37 -4.78 3.81 2.06
CA ARG A 37 -5.39 2.49 1.82
C ARG A 37 -6.63 2.63 0.94
N SER A 38 -7.55 3.53 1.26
CA SER A 38 -8.75 3.79 0.45
C SER A 38 -8.40 4.25 -0.96
N GLN A 39 -7.47 5.20 -1.09
CA GLN A 39 -7.02 5.68 -2.41
C GLN A 39 -6.48 4.56 -3.31
N ILE A 40 -5.69 3.64 -2.75
CA ILE A 40 -5.13 2.51 -3.50
C ILE A 40 -6.22 1.51 -3.88
N ILE A 41 -7.20 1.27 -3.00
CA ILE A 41 -8.34 0.36 -3.28
C ILE A 41 -9.24 0.91 -4.40
N ASP A 42 -9.38 2.23 -4.47
CA ASP A 42 -10.21 2.90 -5.48
C ASP A 42 -9.53 3.00 -6.87
N GLU A 43 -8.26 2.60 -7.01
CA GLU A 43 -7.54 2.59 -8.29
C GLU A 43 -7.93 1.40 -9.19
N ASP A 44 -8.34 1.69 -10.43
CA ASP A 44 -8.59 0.69 -11.48
C ASP A 44 -7.73 0.99 -12.73
N PRO A 45 -6.75 0.11 -13.08
CA PRO A 45 -6.42 -1.16 -12.44
C PRO A 45 -5.66 -1.00 -11.11
N LEU A 46 -5.85 -1.96 -10.21
CA LEU A 46 -5.14 -2.01 -8.93
C LEU A 46 -3.61 -2.00 -9.16
N PRO A 47 -2.85 -1.12 -8.48
CA PRO A 47 -1.42 -1.05 -8.64
C PRO A 47 -0.71 -2.30 -8.09
N ASP A 48 0.45 -2.61 -8.65
CA ASP A 48 1.29 -3.72 -8.19
C ASP A 48 1.81 -3.51 -6.76
N LEU A 49 2.24 -4.60 -6.13
CA LEU A 49 2.71 -4.59 -4.74
C LEU A 49 3.91 -3.66 -4.51
N ASN A 50 4.82 -3.53 -5.48
CA ASN A 50 6.01 -2.70 -5.34
C ASN A 50 5.66 -1.19 -5.38
N THR A 51 4.73 -0.82 -6.25
CA THR A 51 4.16 0.54 -6.31
C THR A 51 3.45 0.87 -4.99
N VAL A 52 2.59 -0.03 -4.50
CA VAL A 52 1.91 0.12 -3.22
C VAL A 52 2.89 0.29 -2.07
N TYR A 53 3.90 -0.59 -1.97
CA TYR A 53 4.94 -0.53 -0.94
C TYR A 53 5.67 0.82 -0.95
N SER A 54 6.11 1.28 -2.13
CA SER A 54 6.82 2.55 -2.29
C SER A 54 5.99 3.75 -1.82
N ARG A 55 4.67 3.72 -2.07
CA ARG A 55 3.75 4.76 -1.63
C ARG A 55 3.56 4.76 -0.11
N ILE A 56 3.45 3.59 0.52
CA ILE A 56 3.36 3.47 1.98
C ILE A 56 4.63 3.99 2.67
N ILE A 57 5.82 3.66 2.16
CA ILE A 57 7.08 4.17 2.70
C ILE A 57 7.13 5.70 2.66
N ARG A 58 6.71 6.32 1.54
CA ARG A 58 6.64 7.78 1.43
C ARG A 58 5.62 8.38 2.40
N ALA A 59 4.45 7.75 2.55
CA ALA A 59 3.44 8.19 3.51
C ALA A 59 3.94 8.11 4.95
N GLU A 60 4.66 7.04 5.31
CA GLU A 60 5.25 6.89 6.63
C GLU A 60 6.31 7.97 6.92
N GLN A 61 7.21 8.22 5.98
CA GLN A 61 8.20 9.30 6.09
C GLN A 61 7.54 10.67 6.28
N HIS A 62 6.44 10.92 5.56
CA HIS A 62 5.67 12.15 5.69
C HIS A 62 5.04 12.27 7.09
N LEU A 63 4.39 11.22 7.59
CA LEU A 63 3.79 11.20 8.95
C LEU A 63 4.83 11.42 10.05
N LEU A 64 6.01 10.80 9.93
CA LEU A 64 7.11 10.98 10.88
C LEU A 64 7.61 12.44 10.87
N THR A 65 7.70 13.04 9.69
CA THR A 65 8.15 14.43 9.55
C THR A 65 7.14 15.42 10.12
N ILE A 66 5.84 15.20 9.93
CA ILE A 66 4.77 16.03 10.52
C ILE A 66 4.86 15.97 12.05
N ARG A 67 4.89 14.76 12.61
CA ARG A 67 4.99 14.57 14.06
C ARG A 67 6.24 15.23 14.65
N ALA A 68 7.38 15.16 13.96
CA ALA A 68 8.61 15.81 14.40
C ALA A 68 8.54 17.34 14.37
N LYS A 69 7.67 17.94 13.55
CA LYS A 69 7.43 19.39 13.51
C LYS A 69 6.48 19.83 14.63
N GLU A 70 5.43 19.07 14.91
CA GLU A 70 4.48 19.36 16.00
C GLU A 70 5.17 19.41 17.36
N VAL A 71 6.01 18.40 17.67
CA VAL A 71 6.77 18.34 18.94
C VAL A 71 7.69 19.56 19.14
N LYS A 72 8.20 20.16 18.06
CA LYS A 72 9.05 21.36 18.14
C LYS A 72 8.24 22.64 18.35
N GLN A 73 6.99 22.68 17.90
CA GLN A 73 6.12 23.83 18.11
C GLN A 73 5.57 23.86 19.55
N ASP A 74 5.25 22.71 20.13
CA ASP A 74 4.75 22.63 21.51
C ASP A 74 5.81 22.93 22.58
N ALA A 75 7.10 22.77 22.27
CA ALA A 75 8.20 23.03 23.19
C ALA A 75 8.63 24.51 23.28
N VAL A 76 8.03 25.40 22.48
CA VAL A 76 8.36 26.84 22.42
C VAL A 76 7.17 27.71 22.88
N GLY A 77 6.14 27.09 23.50
CA GLY A 77 4.99 27.76 24.10
C GLY A 77 5.18 28.09 25.58
#